data_AF-A0A7C3HV31-F1
#
_entry.id   AF-A0A7C3HV31-F1
#
_cell.length_a   1.000
_cell.length_b   1.000
_cell.length_c   1.000
_cell.angle_alpha   90.00
_cell.angle_beta   90.00
_cell.angle_gamma   90.00
#
_symmetry.space_group_name_H-M   'P 1'
#
loop_
_entity.id
_entity.type
_entity.pdbx_description
1 polymer ?
#
loop_
_entity_poly.entity_id
_entity_poly.type
_entity_poly.pdbx_seq_one_letter_code
_entity_poly.pdbx_strand_id
1 'polypeptide(L)'
;MQIGFDSTPLLGQRSGVGQYTNCLLTHLIQSRPDWQFCLYSNMPLNGSLNGAQPSDVQQIGGHFPRSRLYWMHMVLPGIIRKNRPDLCHFPNNSAPLRCPVPYVVTIHDVSLFRY
;
A
#
# COMPACT_ATOMS: atom_id res chain seq x y z
N MET A 1 13.77 5.24 8.44
CA MET A 1 12.65 4.33 8.83
C MET A 1 12.12 3.66 7.58
N GLN A 2 11.72 2.38 7.65
CA GLN A 2 11.17 1.64 6.51
C GLN A 2 9.65 1.48 6.67
N ILE A 3 8.90 2.02 5.71
CA ILE A 3 7.44 2.01 5.72
C ILE A 3 6.92 1.07 4.63
N GLY A 4 6.12 0.09 5.02
CA GLY A 4 5.32 -0.69 4.08
C GLY A 4 4.06 0.06 3.72
N PHE A 5 3.72 0.14 2.44
CA PHE A 5 2.56 0.89 1.98
C PHE A 5 1.76 0.06 0.99
N ASP A 6 0.46 -0.16 1.25
CA ASP A 6 -0.39 -0.84 0.28
C ASP A 6 -0.75 0.10 -0.87
N SER A 7 -0.12 -0.14 -2.02
CA SER A 7 -0.28 0.61 -3.26
C SER A 7 -1.32 -0.02 -4.19
N THR A 8 -2.03 -1.08 -3.76
CA THR A 8 -3.12 -1.68 -4.54
C THR A 8 -4.15 -0.65 -5.06
N PRO A 9 -4.56 0.40 -4.31
CA PRO A 9 -5.48 1.43 -4.82
C PRO A 9 -4.91 2.32 -5.95
N LEU A 10 -3.61 2.28 -6.18
CA LEU A 10 -2.96 2.99 -7.29
C LEU A 10 -3.04 2.22 -8.60
N LEU A 11 -3.52 0.97 -8.58
CA LEU A 11 -3.72 0.16 -9.78
C LEU A 11 -4.96 0.61 -10.56
N GLY A 12 -4.81 0.70 -11.89
CA GLY A 12 -5.92 1.01 -12.79
C GLY A 12 -6.35 2.48 -12.78
N GLN A 13 -7.65 2.73 -13.03
CA GLN A 13 -8.20 4.08 -13.05
C GLN A 13 -8.28 4.63 -11.62
N ARG A 14 -7.67 5.79 -11.38
CA ARG A 14 -7.58 6.40 -10.05
C ARG A 14 -8.98 6.78 -9.54
N SER A 15 -9.46 6.06 -8.54
CA SER A 15 -10.64 6.42 -7.74
C SER A 15 -10.28 7.51 -6.71
N GLY A 16 -11.26 7.98 -5.92
CA GLY A 16 -10.98 8.91 -4.82
C GLY A 16 -9.93 8.39 -3.82
N VAL A 17 -9.98 7.11 -3.48
CA VAL A 17 -8.99 6.44 -2.62
C VAL A 17 -7.62 6.38 -3.29
N GLY A 18 -7.57 6.08 -4.60
CA GLY A 18 -6.33 6.07 -5.38
C GLY A 18 -5.67 7.45 -5.44
N GLN A 19 -6.47 8.51 -5.65
CA GLN A 19 -5.97 9.89 -5.67
C GLN A 19 -5.46 10.33 -4.30
N TYR A 20 -6.21 10.05 -3.22
CA TYR A 20 -5.76 10.27 -1.85
C TYR A 20 -4.43 9.58 -1.59
N THR A 21 -4.35 8.28 -1.92
CA THR A 21 -3.15 7.46 -1.74
C THR A 21 -1.95 8.06 -2.47
N ASN A 22 -2.13 8.48 -3.72
CA ASN A 22 -1.07 9.07 -4.52
C ASN A 22 -0.59 10.40 -3.91
N CYS A 23 -1.51 11.29 -3.57
CA CYS A 23 -1.16 12.58 -2.96
C CYS A 23 -0.45 12.41 -1.63
N LEU A 24 -0.97 11.55 -0.74
CA LEU A 24 -0.36 11.31 0.56
C LEU A 24 1.04 10.71 0.42
N LEU A 25 1.18 9.65 -0.37
CA LEU A 25 2.47 8.98 -0.56
C LEU A 25 3.52 9.92 -1.18
N THR A 26 3.15 10.70 -2.20
CA THR A 26 4.04 11.71 -2.79
C THR A 26 4.52 12.71 -1.75
N HIS A 27 3.63 13.27 -0.93
CA HIS A 27 4.02 14.26 0.09
C HIS A 27 4.84 13.64 1.23
N LEU A 28 4.57 12.38 1.61
CA LEU A 28 5.37 11.68 2.61
C LEU A 28 6.81 11.46 2.13
N ILE A 29 7.00 11.02 0.89
CA ILE A 29 8.32 10.82 0.30
C ILE A 29 9.09 12.16 0.26
N GLN A 30 8.44 13.24 -0.15
CA GLN A 30 9.07 14.57 -0.22
C GLN A 30 9.40 15.17 1.15
N SER A 31 8.55 14.96 2.15
CA SER A 31 8.74 15.52 3.50
C SER A 31 9.66 14.70 4.39
N ARG A 32 9.88 13.41 4.06
CA ARG A 32 10.72 12.48 4.81
C ARG A 32 11.69 11.74 3.89
N PRO A 33 12.71 12.42 3.33
CA PRO A 33 13.72 11.80 2.48
C PRO A 33 14.61 10.80 3.23
N ASP A 34 14.60 10.81 4.56
CA ASP A 34 15.28 9.85 5.44
C ASP A 34 14.51 8.51 5.59
N TRP A 35 13.31 8.41 5.02
CA TRP A 35 12.47 7.21 5.06
C TRP A 35 12.53 6.44 3.74
N GLN A 36 12.40 5.12 3.85
CA GLN A 36 12.31 4.21 2.72
C GLN A 36 10.90 3.64 2.64
N PHE A 37 10.34 3.56 1.44
CA PHE A 37 8.98 3.09 1.22
C PHE A 37 8.97 1.80 0.42
N CYS A 38 8.36 0.75 0.96
CA CYS A 38 8.09 -0.50 0.27
C CYS A 38 6.63 -0.50 -0.19
N LEU A 39 6.40 -0.46 -1.50
CA LEU A 39 5.05 -0.45 -2.07
C LEU A 39 4.59 -1.85 -2.39
N TYR A 40 3.49 -2.25 -1.77
CA TYR A 40 2.89 -3.56 -1.93
C TYR A 40 1.67 -3.50 -2.83
N SER A 41 1.68 -4.26 -3.92
CA SER A 41 0.55 -4.36 -4.84
C SER A 41 0.41 -5.77 -5.41
N ASN A 42 -0.82 -6.21 -5.64
CA ASN A 42 -1.08 -7.53 -6.22
C ASN A 42 -0.75 -7.62 -7.73
N MET A 43 -0.47 -6.48 -8.36
CA MET A 43 -0.06 -6.32 -9.76
C MET A 43 1.02 -5.25 -9.84
N PRO A 44 1.90 -5.25 -10.86
CA PRO A 44 2.86 -4.17 -11.07
C PRO A 44 2.14 -2.83 -11.28
N LEU A 45 2.69 -1.76 -10.69
CA LEU A 45 2.16 -0.42 -10.85
C LEU A 45 2.59 0.11 -12.23
N ASN A 46 1.61 0.39 -13.09
CA ASN A 46 1.86 1.05 -14.37
C ASN A 46 1.87 2.57 -14.16
N GLY A 47 3.03 3.12 -13.82
CA GLY A 47 3.23 4.57 -13.71
C GLY A 47 4.26 4.97 -12.68
N SER A 48 4.87 6.13 -12.89
CA SER A 48 5.67 6.81 -11.88
C SER A 48 4.74 7.46 -10.85
N LEU A 49 5.08 7.33 -9.57
CA LEU A 49 4.54 8.22 -8.55
C LEU A 49 5.01 9.62 -8.91
N ASN A 50 4.10 10.59 -8.95
CA ASN A 50 4.46 11.96 -9.30
C ASN A 50 5.51 12.47 -8.29
N GLY A 51 6.76 12.61 -8.73
CA GLY A 51 7.85 13.21 -7.97
C GLY A 51 8.63 12.30 -7.00
N ALA A 52 8.42 10.98 -6.99
CA ALA A 52 9.26 10.07 -6.19
C ALA A 52 10.40 9.48 -7.03
N GLN A 53 11.62 9.55 -6.51
CA GLN A 53 12.77 8.87 -7.11
C GLN A 53 12.66 7.35 -6.84
N PRO A 54 12.99 6.48 -7.81
CA PRO A 54 12.95 5.02 -7.64
C PRO A 54 13.84 4.48 -6.51
N SER A 55 14.86 5.23 -6.07
CA SER A 55 15.76 4.83 -4.97
C SER A 55 15.05 4.73 -3.62
N ASP A 56 14.02 5.55 -3.41
CA ASP A 56 13.34 5.69 -2.12
C ASP A 56 12.11 4.77 -2.03
N VAL A 57 11.80 4.10 -3.15
CA VAL A 57 10.57 3.36 -3.36
C VAL A 57 10.86 1.98 -3.95
N GLN A 58 10.81 0.97 -3.09
CA GLN A 58 10.89 -0.42 -3.54
C GLN A 58 9.49 -0.95 -3.86
N GLN A 59 9.21 -1.21 -5.13
CA GLN A 59 7.96 -1.88 -5.53
C GLN A 59 8.10 -3.39 -5.35
N ILE A 60 7.21 -3.97 -4.54
CA ILE A 60 7.21 -5.38 -4.19
C ILE A 60 5.82 -5.91 -4.49
N GLY A 61 5.65 -6.32 -5.74
CA GLY A 61 4.39 -6.84 -6.25
C GLY A 61 4.49 -8.27 -6.74
N GLY A 62 3.34 -8.94 -6.78
CA GLY A 62 3.14 -10.20 -7.50
C GLY A 62 2.32 -9.98 -8.77
N HIS A 63 2.07 -11.05 -9.51
CA HIS A 63 1.09 -11.05 -10.61
C HIS A 63 -0.12 -11.91 -10.21
N PHE A 64 -0.99 -11.34 -9.37
CA PHE A 64 -2.18 -12.02 -8.83
C PHE A 64 -3.47 -11.26 -9.21
N PRO A 65 -3.86 -11.26 -10.51
CA PRO A 65 -4.99 -10.47 -11.00
C PRO A 65 -6.35 -10.95 -10.49
N ARG A 66 -6.50 -12.26 -10.19
CA ARG A 66 -7.81 -12.87 -9.87
C ARG A 66 -8.11 -13.04 -8.38
N SER A 67 -7.20 -12.70 -7.47
CA SER A 67 -7.42 -12.96 -6.04
C SER A 67 -6.80 -11.92 -5.12
N ARG A 68 -7.39 -10.72 -5.11
CA ARG A 68 -7.01 -9.63 -4.19
C ARG A 68 -7.10 -10.05 -2.72
N LEU A 69 -8.13 -10.82 -2.35
CA LEU A 69 -8.29 -11.34 -0.99
C LEU A 69 -7.16 -12.31 -0.62
N TYR A 70 -6.82 -13.24 -1.51
CA TYR A 70 -5.71 -14.16 -1.27
C TYR A 70 -4.37 -13.42 -1.18
N TRP A 71 -4.14 -12.44 -2.06
CA TRP A 71 -2.98 -11.56 -1.96
C TRP A 71 -2.92 -10.89 -0.58
N MET A 72 -3.99 -10.22 -0.17
CA MET A 72 -4.07 -9.46 1.08
C MET A 72 -3.86 -10.34 2.32
N HIS A 73 -4.44 -11.54 2.34
CA HIS A 73 -4.48 -12.37 3.54
C HIS A 73 -3.42 -13.47 3.60
N MET A 74 -2.90 -13.94 2.46
CA MET A 74 -1.98 -15.08 2.40
C MET A 74 -0.59 -14.67 1.91
N VAL A 75 -0.50 -13.86 0.85
CA VAL A 75 0.79 -13.52 0.22
C VAL A 75 1.45 -12.33 0.91
N LEU A 76 0.70 -11.25 1.10
CA LEU A 76 1.18 -9.99 1.63
C LEU A 76 1.78 -10.13 3.04
N PRO A 77 1.18 -10.86 4.00
CA PRO A 77 1.80 -11.07 5.31
C PRO A 77 3.17 -11.76 5.25
N GLY A 78 3.35 -12.70 4.30
CA GLY A 78 4.64 -13.35 4.07
C GLY A 78 5.69 -12.39 3.55
N ILE A 79 5.30 -11.51 2.62
CA ILE A 79 6.17 -10.45 2.09
C ILE A 79 6.56 -9.45 3.19
N ILE A 80 5.59 -8.96 3.96
CA ILE A 80 5.84 -8.04 5.07
C ILE A 80 6.77 -8.68 6.10
N ARG A 81 6.60 -9.96 6.42
CA ARG A 81 7.48 -10.69 7.35
C ARG A 81 8.92 -10.79 6.84
N LYS A 82 9.12 -10.93 5.53
CA LYS A 82 10.45 -11.01 4.91
C LYS A 82 11.15 -9.66 4.92
N ASN A 83 10.43 -8.59 4.61
CA ASN A 83 10.99 -7.25 4.48
C ASN A 83 11.11 -6.51 5.81
N ARG A 84 10.30 -6.89 6.81
CA ARG A 84 10.27 -6.32 8.16
C ARG A 84 10.27 -4.79 8.19
N PRO A 85 9.30 -4.12 7.54
CA PRO A 85 9.15 -2.68 7.69
C PRO A 85 8.82 -2.33 9.16
N ASP A 86 9.21 -1.13 9.57
CA ASP A 86 8.93 -0.61 10.93
C ASP A 86 7.42 -0.38 11.14
N LEU A 87 6.70 -0.01 10.07
CA LEU A 87 5.26 0.27 10.08
C LEU A 87 4.64 -0.06 8.71
N CYS A 88 3.40 -0.54 8.69
CA CYS A 88 2.61 -0.69 7.47
C CYS A 88 1.43 0.29 7.41
N HIS A 89 1.11 0.85 6.23
CA HIS A 89 -0.07 1.68 6.02
C HIS A 89 -0.98 1.08 4.94
N PHE A 90 -2.24 0.90 5.28
CA PHE A 90 -3.30 0.37 4.41
C PHE A 90 -4.37 1.46 4.16
N PRO A 91 -4.37 2.12 3.00
CA PRO A 91 -5.31 3.22 2.70
C PRO A 91 -6.67 2.72 2.17
N ASN A 92 -6.87 1.42 2.02
CA ASN A 92 -7.99 0.85 1.27
C ASN A 92 -9.14 0.32 2.16
N ASN A 93 -9.31 0.88 3.36
CA ASN A 93 -10.22 0.41 4.41
C ASN A 93 -9.99 -1.04 4.89
N SER A 94 -8.91 -1.71 4.47
CA SER A 94 -8.70 -3.14 4.74
C SER A 94 -7.23 -3.45 5.07
N ALA A 95 -6.98 -4.14 6.17
CA ALA A 95 -5.66 -4.68 6.47
C ALA A 95 -5.68 -6.22 6.46
N PRO A 96 -4.52 -6.86 6.32
CA PRO A 96 -4.39 -8.28 6.58
C PRO A 96 -4.80 -8.60 8.01
N LEU A 97 -5.63 -9.64 8.19
CA LEU A 97 -6.02 -10.16 9.51
C LEU A 97 -4.81 -10.50 10.41
N ARG A 98 -3.68 -10.88 9.81
CA ARG A 98 -2.44 -11.20 10.51
C ARG A 98 -1.27 -10.39 9.96
N CYS A 99 -1.24 -9.09 10.25
CA CYS A 99 -0.09 -8.26 9.94
C CYS A 99 1.04 -8.54 10.95
N PRO A 100 2.26 -8.92 10.52
CA PRO A 100 3.36 -9.26 11.43
C PRO A 100 4.07 -8.03 12.05
N VAL A 101 3.67 -6.82 11.67
CA VAL A 101 4.25 -5.54 12.11
C VAL A 101 3.15 -4.57 12.51
N PRO A 102 3.44 -3.52 13.28
CA PRO A 102 2.48 -2.45 13.55
C PRO A 102 1.93 -1.86 12.26
N TYR A 103 0.64 -1.51 12.24
CA TYR A 103 0.03 -0.96 11.03
C TYR A 103 -1.03 0.10 11.30
N VAL A 104 -1.24 0.95 10.30
CA VAL A 104 -2.27 1.99 10.23
C VAL A 104 -3.25 1.61 9.13
N VAL A 105 -4.54 1.79 9.40
CA VAL A 105 -5.59 1.67 8.37
C VAL A 105 -6.29 3.01 8.26
N THR A 106 -6.40 3.52 7.04
CA THR A 106 -7.27 4.67 6.77
C THR A 106 -8.65 4.15 6.40
N ILE A 107 -9.64 4.63 7.15
CA ILE A 107 -11.06 4.42 6.86
C ILE A 107 -11.61 5.70 6.21
N HIS A 108 -12.02 5.61 4.95
CA HIS A 108 -12.51 6.75 4.18
C HIS A 108 -13.97 7.10 4.44
N ASP A 109 -14.81 6.08 4.63
CA ASP A 109 -16.22 6.21 4.96
C ASP A 109 -16.69 4.88 5.59
N VAL A 110 -17.71 4.95 6.43
CA VAL A 110 -18.39 3.80 7.03
C VAL A 110 -19.85 3.84 6.59
N SER A 111 -20.10 3.47 5.33
CA SER A 111 -21.45 3.34 4.83
C SER A 111 -22.04 2.01 5.30
N LEU A 112 -23.01 2.06 6.23
CA LEU A 112 -23.77 0.90 6.64
C LEU A 112 -24.86 0.62 5.61
N PHE A 113 -24.73 -0.46 4.83
CA PHE A 113 -25.86 -1.00 4.08
C PHE A 113 -26.86 -1.58 5.10
N ARG A 114 -27.94 -0.85 5.34
CA ARG A 114 -29.09 -1.37 6.09
C ARG A 114 -30.02 -2.04 5.08
N TYR A 115 -30.14 -3.36 5.19
CA TYR A 115 -31.12 -4.17 4.48
C TYR A 115 -32.50 -4.01 5.11
#